data_AF-A0A314Y0G0-F1
#
_entry.id   AF-A0A314Y0G0-F1
#
_cell.length_a   1.000
_cell.length_b   1.000
_cell.length_c   1.000
_cell.angle_alpha   90.00
_cell.angle_beta   90.00
_cell.angle_gamma   90.00
#
_symmetry.space_group_name_H-M   'P 1'
#
loop_
_entity.id
_entity.type
_entity.pdbx_description
1 polymer ?
#
loop_
_entity_poly.entity_id
_entity_poly.type
_entity_poly.pdbx_seq_one_letter_code
_entity_poly.pdbx_strand_id
1 'polypeptide(L)'
;MVPWFSWENNTSSSGGEGGPSPEWIRLFWKNFNGCSEDLLLFSDWPLIPAFLGRPILCRVRERNLVFIPPLVIDPTSEESSLEIGATGSNDAPESESIHGYASAFEVAKNKHPWLLSLLNHCSIPIFDIAFLDCAAPCNCFPAPGQSLGQIIASKLVAARNAGYFPELTSLSASDCDALFALFANDFLSNGSNYRVEELEVLRSLPIYKTVVGSYTRLLSDDQCIISSSSFLMPYDERCLSYSTGSVEFSLLRALGVSELHDQQF
;
A
#
# COMPACT_ATOMS: atom_id res chain seq x y z
N MET A 1 -1.31 -8.24 -21.00
CA MET A 1 -2.65 -7.61 -21.17
C MET A 1 -2.92 -6.84 -19.90
N VAL A 2 -3.35 -5.59 -19.98
CA VAL A 2 -3.57 -4.74 -18.79
C VAL A 2 -4.77 -5.31 -18.00
N PRO A 3 -4.68 -5.49 -16.67
CA PRO A 3 -5.70 -6.19 -15.89
C PRO A 3 -6.92 -5.32 -15.52
N TRP A 4 -6.86 -4.03 -15.80
CA TRP A 4 -7.91 -3.04 -15.52
C TRP A 4 -8.56 -2.52 -16.80
N PHE A 5 -9.86 -2.32 -16.71
CA PHE A 5 -10.68 -1.75 -17.78
C PHE A 5 -11.00 -0.30 -17.46
N SER A 6 -10.79 0.61 -18.41
CA SER A 6 -11.21 2.00 -18.23
C SER A 6 -12.72 2.06 -18.03
N TRP A 7 -13.14 2.70 -16.95
CA TRP A 7 -14.55 2.83 -16.58
C TRP A 7 -14.93 4.31 -16.59
N GLU A 8 -14.90 4.90 -17.77
CA GLU A 8 -15.33 6.27 -17.95
C GLU A 8 -16.86 6.31 -18.10
N ASN A 9 -17.54 7.03 -17.21
CA ASN A 9 -18.98 7.32 -17.30
C ASN A 9 -19.25 8.28 -18.47
N ASN A 10 -18.96 7.88 -19.70
CA ASN A 10 -19.32 8.66 -20.87
C ASN A 10 -20.81 8.46 -21.16
N THR A 11 -21.63 9.31 -20.55
CA THR A 11 -23.05 9.55 -20.90
C THR A 11 -23.23 10.15 -22.31
N SER A 12 -22.17 10.24 -23.11
CA SER A 12 -22.15 10.97 -24.39
C SER A 12 -21.47 10.24 -25.56
N SER A 13 -21.20 8.93 -25.46
CA SER A 13 -20.71 8.14 -26.60
C SER A 13 -21.82 7.25 -27.16
N SER A 14 -22.46 7.71 -28.24
CA SER A 14 -23.52 7.02 -28.98
C SER A 14 -23.04 5.84 -29.84
N GLY A 15 -22.32 4.87 -29.26
CA GLY A 15 -21.96 3.66 -30.03
C GLY A 15 -20.84 2.75 -29.52
N GLY A 16 -20.34 2.91 -28.28
CA GLY A 16 -19.38 1.97 -27.68
C GLY A 16 -20.08 1.07 -26.66
N GLU A 17 -19.76 -0.23 -26.65
CA GLU A 17 -20.20 -1.20 -25.63
C GLU A 17 -19.99 -0.64 -24.22
N GLY A 18 -21.07 -0.11 -23.63
CA GLY A 18 -21.04 0.50 -22.31
C GLY A 18 -20.78 -0.57 -21.27
N GLY A 19 -19.75 -0.38 -20.46
CA GLY A 19 -19.51 -1.19 -19.26
C GLY A 19 -20.70 -1.13 -18.29
N PRO A 20 -20.69 -1.94 -17.22
CA PRO A 20 -21.78 -1.96 -16.25
C PRO A 20 -22.01 -0.56 -15.66
N SER A 21 -23.27 -0.19 -15.46
CA SER A 21 -23.61 1.07 -14.80
C SER A 21 -23.20 1.02 -13.31
N PRO A 22 -22.87 2.16 -12.70
CA PRO A 22 -22.61 2.25 -11.25
C PRO A 22 -23.66 1.55 -10.38
N GLU A 23 -24.94 1.72 -10.72
CA GLU A 23 -26.06 1.11 -10.01
C GLU A 23 -26.05 -0.40 -10.15
N TRP A 24 -25.71 -0.93 -11.34
CA TRP A 24 -25.59 -2.36 -11.56
C TRP A 24 -24.46 -2.95 -10.70
N ILE A 25 -23.31 -2.29 -10.60
CA ILE A 25 -22.20 -2.75 -9.75
C ILE A 25 -22.61 -2.80 -8.28
N ARG A 26 -23.25 -1.73 -7.78
CA ARG A 26 -23.77 -1.71 -6.41
C ARG A 26 -24.79 -2.82 -6.17
N LEU A 27 -25.71 -3.02 -7.11
CA LEU A 27 -26.70 -4.09 -7.01
C LEU A 27 -26.06 -5.46 -7.02
N PHE A 28 -25.05 -5.70 -7.87
CA PHE A 28 -24.32 -6.95 -7.90
C PHE A 28 -23.71 -7.25 -6.52
N TRP A 29 -22.93 -6.32 -5.96
CA TRP A 29 -22.26 -6.52 -4.68
C TRP A 29 -23.22 -6.57 -3.50
N LYS A 30 -24.33 -5.83 -3.53
CA LYS A 30 -25.40 -5.91 -2.53
C LYS A 30 -26.12 -7.26 -2.52
N ASN A 31 -26.24 -7.92 -3.67
CA ASN A 31 -26.87 -9.23 -3.77
C ASN A 31 -25.86 -10.39 -3.63
N PHE A 32 -24.57 -10.11 -3.68
CA PHE A 32 -23.53 -11.10 -3.51
C PHE A 32 -23.44 -11.50 -2.03
N ASN A 33 -24.12 -12.58 -1.68
CA ASN A 33 -24.05 -13.23 -0.36
C ASN A 33 -23.11 -14.44 -0.36
N GLY A 34 -22.25 -14.56 -1.38
CA GLY A 34 -21.34 -15.69 -1.55
C GLY A 34 -20.13 -15.62 -0.60
N CYS A 35 -19.49 -16.77 -0.38
CA CYS A 35 -18.23 -16.82 0.36
C CYS A 35 -17.03 -16.48 -0.55
N SER A 36 -15.83 -16.39 0.03
CA SER A 36 -14.59 -16.08 -0.72
C SER A 36 -14.33 -17.06 -1.88
N GLU A 37 -14.84 -18.29 -1.81
CA GLU A 37 -14.72 -19.31 -2.86
C GLU A 37 -15.66 -19.01 -4.04
N ASP A 38 -16.88 -18.54 -3.79
CA ASP A 38 -17.84 -18.13 -4.83
C ASP A 38 -17.34 -16.90 -5.59
N LEU A 39 -16.55 -16.05 -4.92
CA LEU A 39 -15.91 -14.88 -5.52
C LEU A 39 -14.92 -15.29 -6.62
N LEU A 40 -14.30 -16.47 -6.51
CA LEU A 40 -13.36 -16.99 -7.52
C LEU A 40 -14.05 -17.34 -8.85
N LEU A 41 -15.36 -17.60 -8.84
CA LEU A 41 -16.15 -17.82 -10.04
C LEU A 41 -16.15 -16.58 -10.96
N PHE A 42 -15.99 -15.39 -10.36
CA PHE A 42 -15.92 -14.11 -11.06
C PHE A 42 -14.48 -13.61 -11.22
N SER A 43 -13.46 -14.45 -11.00
CA SER A 43 -12.04 -14.10 -11.04
C SER A 43 -11.62 -13.25 -12.24
N ASP A 44 -12.09 -13.60 -13.44
CA ASP A 44 -11.79 -12.89 -14.68
C ASP A 44 -12.64 -11.65 -14.95
N TRP A 45 -13.66 -11.38 -14.13
CA TRP A 45 -14.63 -10.31 -14.35
C TRP A 45 -14.16 -9.00 -13.72
N PRO A 46 -14.22 -7.86 -14.45
CA PRO A 46 -13.84 -6.55 -13.94
C PRO A 46 -14.97 -5.93 -13.12
N LEU A 47 -15.03 -6.28 -11.84
CA LEU A 47 -16.14 -5.93 -10.95
C LEU A 47 -15.75 -4.99 -9.80
N ILE A 48 -14.45 -4.76 -9.57
CA ILE A 48 -13.97 -3.99 -8.42
C ILE A 48 -13.71 -2.54 -8.84
N PRO A 49 -14.47 -1.56 -8.34
CA PRO A 49 -14.25 -0.14 -8.62
C PRO A 49 -12.95 0.36 -8.02
N ALA A 50 -12.11 0.97 -8.85
CA ALA A 50 -10.85 1.55 -8.41
C ALA A 50 -10.43 2.76 -9.27
N PHE A 51 -9.38 3.42 -8.83
CA PHE A 51 -8.78 4.58 -9.46
C PHE A 51 -7.28 4.35 -9.69
N LEU A 52 -6.83 4.58 -10.92
CA LEU A 52 -5.42 4.55 -11.31
C LEU A 52 -5.17 5.65 -12.35
N GLY A 53 -5.05 6.90 -11.88
CA GLY A 53 -5.07 8.11 -12.71
C GLY A 53 -6.40 8.41 -13.41
N ARG A 54 -7.25 7.40 -13.57
CA ARG A 54 -8.63 7.45 -14.07
C ARG A 54 -9.47 6.36 -13.39
N PRO A 55 -10.81 6.46 -13.42
CA PRO A 55 -11.68 5.39 -12.94
C PRO A 55 -11.50 4.12 -13.78
N ILE A 56 -11.36 2.99 -13.10
CA ILE A 56 -11.14 1.68 -13.68
C ILE A 56 -11.95 0.62 -12.95
N LEU A 57 -12.20 -0.49 -13.64
CA LEU A 57 -12.67 -1.72 -13.03
C LEU A 57 -11.54 -2.75 -13.00
N CYS A 58 -11.17 -3.13 -11.79
CA CYS A 58 -10.23 -4.21 -11.52
C CYS A 58 -10.96 -5.54 -11.55
N ARG A 59 -10.28 -6.54 -12.12
CA ARG A 59 -10.73 -7.92 -12.09
C ARG A 59 -10.64 -8.49 -10.67
N VAL A 60 -11.51 -9.44 -10.36
CA VAL A 60 -11.65 -10.00 -9.00
C VAL A 60 -10.43 -10.80 -8.55
N ARG A 61 -9.70 -11.45 -9.47
CA ARG A 61 -8.44 -12.15 -9.13
C ARG A 61 -7.34 -11.18 -8.70
N GLU A 62 -7.36 -9.95 -9.21
CA GLU A 62 -6.41 -8.89 -8.87
C GLU A 62 -6.85 -8.05 -7.66
N ARG A 63 -7.90 -8.45 -6.92
CA ARG A 63 -8.39 -7.72 -5.73
C ARG A 63 -7.29 -7.41 -4.69
N ASN A 64 -6.31 -8.30 -4.58
CA ASN A 64 -5.19 -8.14 -3.66
C ASN A 64 -4.27 -6.96 -4.05
N LEU A 65 -4.30 -6.49 -5.30
CA LEU A 65 -3.60 -5.30 -5.76
C LEU A 65 -4.29 -4.00 -5.33
N VAL A 66 -5.58 -4.06 -5.01
CA VAL A 66 -6.35 -2.84 -4.72
C VAL A 66 -5.97 -2.32 -3.34
N PHE A 67 -5.54 -1.07 -3.30
CA PHE A 67 -5.13 -0.37 -2.09
C PHE A 67 -6.34 0.23 -1.37
N ILE A 68 -6.44 -0.09 -0.07
CA ILE A 68 -7.33 0.55 0.90
C ILE A 68 -6.46 0.88 2.13
N PRO A 69 -6.46 2.12 2.62
CA PRO A 69 -5.70 2.49 3.81
C PRO A 69 -6.24 1.76 5.05
N PRO A 70 -5.39 1.48 6.05
CA PRO A 70 -5.84 0.86 7.30
C PRO A 70 -6.73 1.82 8.08
N LEU A 71 -7.65 1.26 8.87
CA LEU A 71 -8.38 2.06 9.86
C LEU A 71 -7.39 2.60 10.88
N VAL A 72 -7.43 3.91 11.09
CA VAL A 72 -6.74 4.54 12.21
C VAL A 72 -7.59 4.30 13.43
N ILE A 73 -7.29 3.25 14.19
CA ILE A 73 -7.90 3.04 15.50
C ILE A 73 -7.24 4.05 16.43
N ASP A 74 -7.95 5.13 16.75
CA ASP A 74 -7.49 6.07 17.76
C ASP A 74 -7.66 5.37 19.13
N PRO A 75 -6.58 5.15 19.90
CA PRO A 75 -6.65 4.43 21.18
C PRO A 75 -7.43 5.20 22.27
N THR A 76 -7.91 6.40 21.96
CA THR A 76 -8.80 7.19 22.82
C THR A 76 -10.28 6.82 22.65
N SER A 77 -10.61 5.94 21.70
CA SER A 77 -11.97 5.47 21.45
C SER A 77 -12.22 4.05 21.96
N GLU A 78 -11.57 3.65 23.06
CA GLU A 78 -11.91 2.41 23.80
C GLU A 78 -12.85 2.65 25.01
N GLU A 79 -13.23 3.90 25.32
CA GLU A 79 -14.17 4.22 26.40
C GLU A 79 -15.53 4.72 25.87
N SER A 80 -16.30 3.86 25.18
CA SER A 80 -17.73 4.13 24.94
C SER A 80 -18.60 2.89 24.66
N SER A 81 -18.15 1.67 24.96
CA SER A 81 -18.96 0.48 24.69
C SER A 81 -18.86 -0.58 25.79
N LEU A 82 -19.08 -0.14 27.03
CA LEU A 82 -19.58 -1.01 28.08
C LEU A 82 -20.85 -0.39 28.67
N GLU A 83 -22.01 -0.54 28.02
CA GLU A 83 -23.29 -0.70 28.73
C GLU A 83 -24.29 -1.55 27.93
N ILE A 84 -24.94 -2.42 28.68
CA ILE A 84 -25.88 -3.50 28.36
C ILE A 84 -27.20 -2.98 27.75
N GLY A 85 -27.74 -3.68 26.75
CA GLY A 85 -29.13 -3.49 26.32
C GLY A 85 -29.58 -4.45 25.22
N ALA A 86 -30.15 -5.59 25.61
CA ALA A 86 -30.78 -6.53 24.70
C ALA A 86 -32.01 -5.91 24.00
N THR A 87 -31.87 -5.47 22.74
CA THR A 87 -32.99 -5.40 21.79
C THR A 87 -32.46 -5.44 20.35
N GLY A 88 -32.97 -6.36 19.55
CA GLY A 88 -32.47 -6.65 18.21
C GLY A 88 -32.59 -5.48 17.21
N SER A 89 -31.50 -5.23 16.49
CA SER A 89 -31.48 -4.67 15.14
C SER A 89 -30.14 -5.04 14.51
N ASN A 90 -30.16 -5.83 13.44
CA ASN A 90 -28.98 -6.47 12.84
C ASN A 90 -28.28 -5.60 11.76
N ASP A 91 -28.53 -4.29 11.68
CA ASP A 91 -28.08 -3.45 10.55
C ASP A 91 -27.03 -2.36 10.90
N ALA A 92 -26.33 -2.45 12.04
CA ALA A 92 -25.45 -1.38 12.52
C ALA A 92 -23.91 -1.50 12.28
N PRO A 93 -23.27 -2.67 12.08
CA PRO A 93 -21.80 -2.73 12.06
C PRO A 93 -21.15 -2.33 10.72
N GLU A 94 -21.87 -2.36 9.60
CA GLU A 94 -21.29 -2.05 8.28
C GLU A 94 -21.14 -0.53 8.04
N SER A 95 -22.08 0.28 8.51
CA SER A 95 -22.09 1.74 8.29
C SER A 95 -21.00 2.48 9.06
N GLU A 96 -20.71 2.06 10.29
CA GLU A 96 -19.61 2.60 11.10
C GLU A 96 -18.24 2.31 10.47
N SER A 97 -18.06 1.11 9.91
CA SER A 97 -16.83 0.74 9.20
C SER A 97 -16.60 1.60 7.95
N ILE A 98 -17.64 1.89 7.17
CA ILE A 98 -17.56 2.70 5.94
C ILE A 98 -17.12 4.14 6.26
N HIS A 99 -17.68 4.75 7.31
CA HIS A 99 -17.27 6.11 7.72
C HIS A 99 -15.83 6.14 8.25
N GLY A 100 -15.41 5.09 8.97
CA GLY A 100 -14.03 4.92 9.42
C GLY A 100 -13.04 4.86 8.25
N TYR A 101 -13.35 4.07 7.20
CA TYR A 101 -12.49 3.98 6.03
C TYR A 101 -12.47 5.27 5.21
N ALA A 102 -13.62 5.93 5.02
CA ALA A 102 -13.67 7.24 4.35
C ALA A 102 -12.76 8.27 5.06
N SER A 103 -12.79 8.28 6.40
CA SER A 103 -11.91 9.12 7.21
C SER A 103 -10.44 8.71 7.08
N ALA A 104 -10.15 7.42 7.03
CA ALA A 104 -8.79 6.91 6.82
C ALA A 104 -8.21 7.32 5.46
N PHE A 105 -9.03 7.35 4.40
CA PHE A 105 -8.63 7.89 3.08
C PHE A 105 -8.23 9.36 3.15
N GLU A 106 -9.03 10.19 3.82
CA GLU A 106 -8.71 11.62 3.99
C GLU A 106 -7.47 11.83 4.86
N VAL A 107 -7.32 11.08 5.94
CA VAL A 107 -6.12 11.14 6.80
C VAL A 107 -4.87 10.72 6.01
N ALA A 108 -4.92 9.62 5.26
CA ALA A 108 -3.79 9.16 4.46
C ALA A 108 -3.42 10.18 3.38
N LYS A 109 -4.41 10.78 2.70
CA LYS A 109 -4.20 11.83 1.69
C LYS A 109 -3.58 13.10 2.27
N ASN A 110 -4.02 13.50 3.46
CA ASN A 110 -3.54 14.71 4.13
C ASN A 110 -2.14 14.51 4.75
N LYS A 111 -1.88 13.35 5.36
CA LYS A 111 -0.57 13.03 5.94
C LYS A 111 0.49 12.68 4.88
N HIS A 112 0.09 12.04 3.78
CA HIS A 112 0.99 11.52 2.76
C HIS A 112 0.49 11.89 1.34
N PRO A 113 0.57 13.16 0.92
CA PRO A 113 0.10 13.58 -0.41
C PRO A 113 0.85 12.89 -1.55
N TRP A 114 2.10 12.48 -1.33
CA TRP A 114 2.93 11.75 -2.28
C TRP A 114 2.45 10.31 -2.54
N LEU A 115 1.64 9.73 -1.64
CA LEU A 115 1.24 8.33 -1.69
C LEU A 115 0.42 8.01 -2.94
N LEU A 116 -0.52 8.88 -3.31
CA LEU A 116 -1.34 8.70 -4.51
C LEU A 116 -0.47 8.66 -5.78
N SER A 117 0.51 9.55 -5.87
CA SER A 117 1.45 9.59 -7.01
C SER A 117 2.26 8.29 -7.07
N LEU A 118 2.82 7.86 -5.93
CA LEU A 118 3.56 6.61 -5.82
C LEU A 118 2.73 5.39 -6.24
N LEU A 119 1.51 5.26 -5.72
CA LEU A 119 0.63 4.12 -6.06
C LEU A 119 0.32 4.09 -7.56
N ASN A 120 0.07 5.25 -8.17
CA ASN A 120 -0.09 5.35 -9.63
C ASN A 120 1.19 4.93 -10.37
N HIS A 121 2.36 5.39 -9.93
CA HIS A 121 3.65 5.00 -10.52
C HIS A 121 3.92 3.51 -10.39
N CYS A 122 3.50 2.87 -9.29
CA CYS A 122 3.62 1.43 -9.08
C CYS A 122 2.54 0.60 -9.77
N SER A 123 1.63 1.22 -10.55
CA SER A 123 0.45 0.56 -11.13
C SER A 123 -0.44 -0.13 -10.08
N ILE A 124 -0.51 0.43 -8.87
CA ILE A 124 -1.35 -0.07 -7.77
C ILE A 124 -2.66 0.71 -7.76
N PRO A 125 -3.79 0.08 -8.09
CA PRO A 125 -5.09 0.74 -8.12
C PRO A 125 -5.60 1.04 -6.70
N ILE A 126 -6.23 2.20 -6.51
CA ILE A 126 -6.81 2.62 -5.23
C ILE A 126 -8.31 2.38 -5.27
N PHE A 127 -8.90 1.79 -4.23
CA PHE A 127 -10.34 1.54 -4.22
C PHE A 127 -11.15 2.84 -4.34
N ASP A 128 -12.24 2.82 -5.11
CA ASP A 128 -13.09 4.00 -5.28
C ASP A 128 -13.93 4.24 -4.02
N ILE A 129 -13.69 5.39 -3.38
CA ILE A 129 -14.37 5.83 -2.15
C ILE A 129 -15.90 5.88 -2.34
N ALA A 130 -16.38 6.16 -3.56
CA ALA A 130 -17.81 6.18 -3.84
C ALA A 130 -18.47 4.81 -3.67
N PHE A 131 -17.72 3.71 -3.76
CA PHE A 131 -18.20 2.33 -3.71
C PHE A 131 -17.76 1.60 -2.43
N LEU A 132 -17.45 2.31 -1.34
CA LEU A 132 -17.02 1.69 -0.08
C LEU A 132 -18.03 0.68 0.48
N ASP A 133 -19.31 0.85 0.19
CA ASP A 133 -20.38 -0.11 0.46
C ASP A 133 -20.14 -1.48 -0.21
N CYS A 134 -19.40 -1.50 -1.33
CA CYS A 134 -19.03 -2.72 -2.05
C CYS A 134 -17.71 -3.33 -1.56
N ALA A 135 -16.89 -2.63 -0.74
CA ALA A 135 -15.54 -3.08 -0.38
C ALA A 135 -15.53 -4.35 0.50
N ALA A 136 -16.52 -4.49 1.40
CA ALA A 136 -16.68 -5.65 2.26
C ALA A 136 -16.93 -6.95 1.46
N PRO A 137 -17.97 -7.02 0.59
CA PRO A 137 -18.23 -8.21 -0.21
C PRO A 137 -17.15 -8.47 -1.27
N CYS A 138 -16.40 -7.44 -1.69
CA CYS A 138 -15.25 -7.60 -2.58
C CYS A 138 -14.02 -8.24 -1.88
N ASN A 139 -14.05 -8.43 -0.56
CA ASN A 139 -12.90 -8.88 0.24
C ASN A 139 -11.64 -8.04 -0.03
N CYS A 140 -11.81 -6.72 -0.14
CA CYS A 140 -10.73 -5.77 -0.46
C CYS A 140 -10.15 -5.08 0.78
N PHE A 141 -10.81 -5.18 1.93
CA PHE A 141 -10.33 -4.55 3.16
C PHE A 141 -9.00 -5.13 3.63
N PRO A 142 -8.12 -4.28 4.19
CA PRO A 142 -6.90 -4.76 4.81
C PRO A 142 -7.23 -5.63 6.03
N ALA A 143 -6.32 -6.55 6.38
CA ALA A 143 -6.49 -7.33 7.59
C ALA A 143 -6.42 -6.42 8.83
N PRO A 144 -7.19 -6.72 9.90
CA PRO A 144 -7.19 -5.92 11.11
C PRO A 144 -5.79 -5.86 11.73
N GLY A 145 -5.37 -4.68 12.18
CA GLY A 145 -4.06 -4.45 12.79
C GLY A 145 -2.89 -4.28 11.81
N GLN A 146 -3.14 -4.30 10.49
CA GLN A 146 -2.09 -3.95 9.52
C GLN A 146 -1.80 -2.45 9.55
N SER A 147 -0.51 -2.13 9.51
CA SER A 147 -0.07 -0.74 9.38
C SER A 147 -0.10 -0.27 7.93
N LEU A 148 0.01 1.06 7.74
CA LEU A 148 0.05 1.65 6.40
C LEU A 148 1.27 1.14 5.60
N GLY A 149 2.44 1.04 6.26
CA GLY A 149 3.66 0.53 5.65
C GLY A 149 3.50 -0.93 5.20
N GLN A 150 2.94 -1.79 6.03
CA GLN A 150 2.68 -3.19 5.68
C GLN A 150 1.70 -3.34 4.52
N ILE A 151 0.63 -2.54 4.48
CA ILE A 151 -0.31 -2.58 3.37
C ILE A 151 0.39 -2.18 2.08
N ILE A 152 1.16 -1.08 2.08
CA ILE A 152 1.93 -0.68 0.89
C ILE A 152 2.88 -1.80 0.47
N ALA A 153 3.67 -2.36 1.39
CA ALA A 153 4.60 -3.44 1.10
C ALA A 153 3.90 -4.68 0.52
N SER A 154 2.79 -5.11 1.12
CA SER A 154 1.96 -6.21 0.63
C SER A 154 1.40 -5.95 -0.77
N LYS A 155 0.97 -4.71 -1.06
CA LYS A 155 0.52 -4.34 -2.41
C LYS A 155 1.65 -4.33 -3.42
N LEU A 156 2.85 -3.88 -3.05
CA LEU A 156 4.03 -3.94 -3.90
C LEU A 156 4.43 -5.39 -4.21
N VAL A 157 4.36 -6.30 -3.23
CA VAL A 157 4.55 -7.75 -3.42
C VAL A 157 3.52 -8.32 -4.38
N ALA A 158 2.24 -8.01 -4.17
CA ALA A 158 1.18 -8.46 -5.05
C ALA A 158 1.40 -7.95 -6.49
N ALA A 159 1.81 -6.69 -6.66
CA ALA A 159 2.12 -6.11 -7.97
C ALA A 159 3.31 -6.77 -8.65
N ARG A 160 4.36 -7.12 -7.88
CA ARG A 160 5.53 -7.87 -8.37
C ARG A 160 5.14 -9.28 -8.81
N ASN A 161 4.39 -10.01 -7.99
CA ASN A 161 3.96 -11.38 -8.30
C ASN A 161 3.02 -11.43 -9.51
N ALA A 162 2.23 -10.38 -9.72
CA ALA A 162 1.37 -10.24 -10.89
C ALA A 162 2.10 -9.75 -12.15
N GLY A 163 3.40 -9.41 -12.05
CA GLY A 163 4.22 -8.94 -13.17
C GLY A 163 3.91 -7.50 -13.62
N TYR A 164 3.26 -6.71 -12.77
CA TYR A 164 2.87 -5.33 -13.08
C TYR A 164 3.78 -4.28 -12.42
N PHE A 165 4.70 -4.72 -11.57
CA PHE A 165 5.63 -3.83 -10.88
C PHE A 165 6.56 -3.13 -11.89
N PRO A 166 6.38 -1.83 -12.14
CA PRO A 166 7.22 -1.12 -13.08
C PRO A 166 8.57 -0.79 -12.45
N GLU A 167 9.59 -0.61 -13.28
CA GLU A 167 10.85 -0.04 -12.78
C GLU A 167 10.61 1.40 -12.35
N LEU A 168 10.58 1.62 -11.03
CA LEU A 168 10.59 2.96 -10.45
C LEU A 168 11.89 3.64 -10.88
N THR A 169 11.79 4.65 -11.73
CA THR A 169 12.93 5.44 -12.22
C THR A 169 12.73 6.95 -12.06
N SER A 170 11.54 7.40 -11.64
CA SER A 170 11.15 8.81 -11.67
C SER A 170 10.62 9.38 -10.35
N LEU A 171 10.96 8.78 -9.20
CA LEU A 171 10.57 9.33 -7.90
C LEU A 171 11.38 10.59 -7.57
N SER A 172 10.71 11.59 -7.00
CA SER A 172 11.41 12.78 -6.50
C SER A 172 12.22 12.45 -5.24
N ALA A 173 13.31 13.16 -4.99
CA ALA A 173 14.14 12.96 -3.80
C ALA A 173 13.31 13.08 -2.49
N SER A 174 12.39 14.04 -2.43
CA SER A 174 11.50 14.22 -1.28
C SER A 174 10.55 13.05 -1.06
N ASP A 175 10.02 12.47 -2.15
CA ASP A 175 9.11 11.33 -2.05
C ASP A 175 9.87 10.06 -1.63
N CYS A 176 11.10 9.87 -2.11
CA CYS A 176 11.97 8.78 -1.66
C CYS A 176 12.28 8.88 -0.17
N ASP A 177 12.68 10.07 0.31
CA ASP A 177 12.98 10.31 1.72
C ASP A 177 11.73 10.07 2.59
N ALA A 178 10.55 10.55 2.16
CA ALA A 178 9.31 10.38 2.89
C ALA A 178 8.82 8.92 2.91
N LEU A 179 8.95 8.19 1.80
CA LEU A 179 8.60 6.78 1.70
C LEU A 179 9.50 5.92 2.58
N PHE A 180 10.81 6.16 2.53
CA PHE A 180 11.76 5.43 3.37
C PHE A 180 11.55 5.73 4.85
N ALA A 181 11.31 7.00 5.22
CA ALA A 181 10.96 7.38 6.59
C ALA A 181 9.66 6.70 7.06
N LEU A 182 8.65 6.57 6.20
CA LEU A 182 7.41 5.86 6.53
C LEU A 182 7.70 4.40 6.87
N PHE A 183 8.46 3.68 6.03
CA PHE A 183 8.82 2.29 6.31
C PHE A 183 9.70 2.14 7.55
N ALA A 184 10.66 3.05 7.76
CA ALA A 184 11.54 3.02 8.91
C ALA A 184 10.77 3.18 10.23
N ASN A 185 9.88 4.17 10.31
CA ASN A 185 9.03 4.38 11.47
C ASN A 185 8.05 3.22 11.68
N ASP A 186 7.47 2.72 10.59
CA ASP A 186 6.56 1.59 10.68
C ASP A 186 7.25 0.29 11.13
N PHE A 187 8.47 0.04 10.64
CA PHE A 187 9.29 -1.09 11.07
C PHE A 187 9.72 -0.97 12.53
N LEU A 188 10.01 0.24 13.02
CA LEU A 188 10.32 0.43 14.44
C LEU A 188 9.13 0.04 15.33
N SER A 189 7.91 0.36 14.92
CA SER A 189 6.69 0.03 15.67
C SER A 189 6.24 -1.43 15.48
N ASN A 190 6.43 -2.00 14.29
CA ASN A 190 5.78 -3.24 13.86
C ASN A 190 6.74 -4.29 13.27
N GLY A 191 8.04 -4.18 13.50
CA GLY A 191 9.08 -4.85 12.70
C GLY A 191 8.96 -6.36 12.54
N SER A 192 8.37 -7.08 13.50
CA SER A 192 8.14 -8.54 13.41
C SER A 192 7.04 -8.95 12.42
N ASN A 193 6.25 -8.01 11.93
CA ASN A 193 5.07 -8.29 11.12
C ASN A 193 5.36 -8.25 9.61
N TYR A 194 6.54 -7.75 9.21
CA TYR A 194 6.99 -7.77 7.82
C TYR A 194 7.41 -9.18 7.39
N ARG A 195 6.90 -9.63 6.25
CA ARG A 195 7.24 -10.91 5.64
C ARG A 195 8.55 -10.82 4.86
N VAL A 196 9.18 -11.96 4.63
CA VAL A 196 10.41 -12.05 3.83
C VAL A 196 10.20 -11.48 2.42
N GLU A 197 9.09 -11.84 1.77
CA GLU A 197 8.73 -11.31 0.44
C GLU A 197 8.57 -9.79 0.42
N GLU A 198 8.02 -9.22 1.50
CA GLU A 198 7.85 -7.77 1.65
C GLU A 198 9.20 -7.08 1.77
N LEU A 199 10.12 -7.61 2.59
CA LEU A 199 11.49 -7.10 2.74
C LEU A 199 12.27 -7.18 1.41
N GLU A 200 12.13 -8.26 0.65
CA GLU A 200 12.75 -8.39 -0.67
C GLU A 200 12.25 -7.33 -1.66
N VAL A 201 10.95 -7.04 -1.64
CA VAL A 201 10.38 -6.00 -2.49
C VAL A 201 10.87 -4.62 -2.05
N LEU A 202 10.95 -4.35 -0.76
CA LEU A 202 11.52 -3.10 -0.25
C LEU A 202 12.97 -2.93 -0.73
N ARG A 203 13.82 -3.98 -0.67
CA ARG A 203 15.19 -3.94 -1.20
C ARG A 203 15.26 -3.53 -2.68
N SER A 204 14.25 -3.89 -3.47
CA SER A 204 14.20 -3.56 -4.91
C SER A 204 13.81 -2.10 -5.20
N LEU A 205 13.34 -1.34 -4.20
CA LEU A 205 12.92 0.04 -4.37
C LEU A 205 14.13 1.00 -4.47
N PRO A 206 14.11 1.99 -5.38
CA PRO A 206 15.17 2.98 -5.52
C PRO A 206 15.02 4.13 -4.51
N ILE A 207 14.88 3.82 -3.22
CA ILE A 207 14.54 4.79 -2.17
C ILE A 207 15.71 5.05 -1.21
N TYR A 208 16.82 4.35 -1.41
CA TYR A 208 17.95 4.38 -0.47
C TYR A 208 18.93 5.47 -0.88
N LYS A 209 19.09 6.45 0.01
CA LYS A 209 19.96 7.61 -0.22
C LYS A 209 21.41 7.24 0.02
N THR A 210 22.23 7.55 -0.96
CA THR A 210 23.69 7.36 -0.94
C THR A 210 24.37 8.60 -0.34
N VAL A 211 25.60 8.47 0.13
CA VAL A 211 26.42 9.61 0.62
C VAL A 211 26.67 10.66 -0.47
N VAL A 212 26.59 10.26 -1.75
CA VAL A 212 26.70 11.14 -2.92
C VAL A 212 25.43 11.98 -3.12
N GLY A 213 24.32 11.61 -2.48
CA GLY A 213 23.02 12.27 -2.58
C GLY A 213 22.10 11.68 -3.67
N SER A 214 22.58 10.72 -4.45
CA SER A 214 21.76 9.90 -5.36
C SER A 214 20.97 8.82 -4.62
N TYR A 215 19.95 8.26 -5.28
CA TYR A 215 19.12 7.18 -4.75
C TYR A 215 19.40 5.87 -5.50
N THR A 216 19.47 4.77 -4.75
CA THR A 216 19.80 3.44 -5.29
C THR A 216 18.86 2.37 -4.75
N ARG A 217 18.95 1.16 -5.32
CA ARG A 217 18.27 -0.08 -4.91
C ARG A 217 19.26 -0.97 -4.16
N LEU A 218 18.81 -1.74 -3.17
CA LEU A 218 19.65 -2.71 -2.42
C LEU A 218 19.75 -4.06 -3.17
N LEU A 219 20.27 -4.04 -4.39
CA LEU A 219 20.40 -5.25 -5.23
C LEU A 219 21.68 -6.05 -4.94
N SER A 220 22.73 -5.39 -4.51
CA SER A 220 24.05 -6.00 -4.25
C SER A 220 24.38 -5.95 -2.76
N ASP A 221 25.03 -7.00 -2.25
CA ASP A 221 25.50 -7.08 -0.86
C ASP A 221 26.71 -6.19 -0.57
N ASP A 222 27.22 -5.51 -1.61
CA ASP A 222 28.35 -4.57 -1.53
C ASP A 222 27.94 -3.18 -0.98
N GLN A 223 26.64 -2.95 -0.75
CA GLN A 223 26.15 -1.69 -0.20
C GLN A 223 26.21 -1.70 1.32
N CYS A 224 26.67 -0.58 1.88
CA CYS A 224 27.00 -0.51 3.29
C CYS A 224 26.59 0.83 3.93
N ILE A 225 26.48 0.78 5.25
CA ILE A 225 26.35 1.97 6.11
C ILE A 225 27.70 2.20 6.77
N ILE A 226 28.18 3.43 6.73
CA ILE A 226 29.41 3.82 7.42
C ILE A 226 29.06 4.12 8.87
N SER A 227 29.71 3.45 9.82
CA SER A 227 29.47 3.73 11.24
C SER A 227 29.80 5.18 11.56
N SER A 228 28.97 5.85 12.36
CA SER A 228 29.18 7.27 12.74
C SER A 228 30.45 7.50 13.57
N SER A 229 31.07 6.42 14.08
CA SER A 229 32.35 6.43 14.79
C SER A 229 33.56 6.19 13.87
N SER A 230 33.35 5.94 12.58
CA SER A 230 34.42 5.68 11.62
C SER A 230 35.16 6.97 11.26
N PHE A 231 36.49 6.91 11.26
CA PHE A 231 37.35 8.00 10.80
C PHE A 231 37.31 8.16 9.28
N LEU A 232 37.21 7.04 8.54
CA LEU A 232 37.12 7.08 7.09
C LEU A 232 35.66 7.29 6.65
N MET A 233 35.43 8.35 5.88
CA MET A 233 34.14 8.66 5.27
C MET A 233 34.25 8.62 3.75
N PRO A 234 34.25 7.42 3.13
CA PRO A 234 34.32 7.31 1.68
C PRO A 234 33.10 7.96 1.03
N TYR A 235 33.35 8.69 -0.06
CA TYR A 235 32.33 9.31 -0.89
C TYR A 235 32.10 8.41 -2.13
N ASP A 236 31.28 7.38 -1.97
CA ASP A 236 31.02 6.33 -2.96
C ASP A 236 29.50 6.07 -3.05
N GLU A 237 28.99 5.77 -4.25
CA GLU A 237 27.57 5.46 -4.46
C GLU A 237 27.10 4.18 -3.73
N ARG A 238 28.04 3.32 -3.31
CA ARG A 238 27.75 2.11 -2.52
C ARG A 238 27.53 2.39 -1.04
N CYS A 239 27.88 3.58 -0.57
CA CYS A 239 27.72 3.97 0.83
C CYS A 239 26.41 4.73 1.03
N LEU A 240 25.60 4.31 1.99
CA LEU A 240 24.33 4.95 2.32
C LEU A 240 24.53 6.11 3.31
N SER A 241 23.69 7.15 3.22
CA SER A 241 23.82 8.38 4.01
C SER A 241 23.21 8.31 5.42
N TYR A 242 22.89 7.12 5.93
CA TYR A 242 22.18 6.93 7.19
C TYR A 242 23.15 6.69 8.36
N SER A 243 22.75 7.05 9.58
CA SER A 243 23.58 6.88 10.78
C SER A 243 23.17 5.65 11.59
N THR A 244 24.13 5.00 12.25
CA THR A 244 23.93 3.77 13.05
C THR A 244 22.89 3.93 14.17
N GLY A 245 22.66 5.14 14.66
CA GLY A 245 21.69 5.44 15.74
C GLY A 245 20.30 5.89 15.27
N SER A 246 20.06 5.93 13.96
CA SER A 246 18.79 6.42 13.39
C SER A 246 17.70 5.34 13.36
N VAL A 247 16.44 5.75 13.22
CA VAL A 247 15.30 4.83 13.10
C VAL A 247 15.44 3.98 11.83
N GLU A 248 15.91 4.62 10.78
CA GLU A 248 16.24 4.11 9.46
C GLU A 248 17.22 2.93 9.49
N PHE A 249 18.19 2.98 10.41
CA PHE A 249 19.20 1.93 10.54
C PHE A 249 18.60 0.56 10.91
N SER A 250 17.55 0.55 11.73
CA SER A 250 16.89 -0.69 12.15
C SER A 250 16.27 -1.42 10.95
N LEU A 251 15.63 -0.67 10.04
CA LEU A 251 15.09 -1.21 8.80
C LEU A 251 16.20 -1.68 7.85
N LEU A 252 17.27 -0.90 7.68
CA LEU A 252 18.38 -1.27 6.79
C LEU A 252 19.10 -2.55 7.23
N ARG A 253 19.28 -2.73 8.54
CA ARG A 253 19.81 -3.97 9.10
C ARG A 253 18.89 -5.15 8.83
N ALA A 254 17.57 -4.98 8.99
CA ALA A 254 16.59 -6.02 8.68
C ALA A 254 16.55 -6.36 7.19
N LEU A 255 16.83 -5.37 6.34
CA LEU A 255 17.01 -5.58 4.91
C LEU A 255 18.34 -6.24 4.58
N GLY A 256 19.27 -6.46 5.52
CA GLY A 256 20.55 -7.16 5.30
C GLY A 256 21.70 -6.24 4.86
N VAL A 257 21.61 -4.93 5.09
CA VAL A 257 22.70 -3.99 4.82
C VAL A 257 23.75 -4.08 5.93
N SER A 258 25.02 -4.23 5.55
CA SER A 258 26.13 -4.34 6.50
C SER A 258 26.63 -2.98 6.98
N GLU A 259 27.05 -2.93 8.23
CA GLU A 259 27.73 -1.77 8.82
C GLU A 259 29.25 -1.94 8.71
N LEU A 260 29.91 -1.03 8.00
CA LEU A 260 31.37 -1.00 7.90
C LEU A 260 31.97 -0.17 9.03
N HIS A 261 33.03 -0.73 9.62
CA HIS A 261 33.87 -0.08 10.62
C HIS A 261 35.27 0.13 10.04
N ASP A 262 36.03 1.08 10.59
CA ASP A 262 37.40 1.44 10.13
C ASP A 262 38.37 0.25 9.94
N GLN A 263 38.14 -0.87 10.62
CA GLN A 263 38.99 -2.08 10.53
C GLN A 263 38.71 -2.96 9.30
N GLN A 264 37.72 -2.61 8.49
CA GLN A 264 37.26 -3.40 7.33
C GLN A 264 37.54 -2.71 5.98
N PHE A 265 38.26 -1.59 5.99
CA PHE A 265 38.75 -0.89 4.79
C PHE A 265 40.14 -1.35 4.37
#